data_AF-A0A9X4KE81-F1
#
_entry.id   AF-A0A9X4KE81-F1
#
_cell.length_a   1.000
_cell.length_b   1.000
_cell.length_c   1.000
_cell.angle_alpha   90.00
_cell.angle_beta   90.00
_cell.angle_gamma   90.00
#
_symmetry.space_group_name_H-M   'P 1'
#
loop_
_entity.id
_entity.type
_entity.pdbx_description
1 polymer ?
#
loop_
_entity_poly.entity_id
_entity_poly.type
_entity_poly.pdbx_seq_one_letter_code
_entity_poly.pdbx_strand_id
1 'polypeptide(L)'
;MGIYDQFECYGHFYQIVKEGKVIACCRSQLDIVDTQRLTNASSIDALAIMMNPGTSKPCDENYIEPQVDIMSFRLHGAKPLVSTIPDDTQKRLMKIMKYKQWTHMRVINLSDIRQPKSAKLPGELRKYKTHSSNHEHSIFSDERKDELAAILELYEDKPIIVAWGSQPCLSQYAKACLKALENRDYYGVSTSKVPYFHHPLTRQFSWINSLIALMDKTVSAL
;
A
#
# COMPACT_ATOMS: atom_id res chain seq x y z
N MET A 1 2.67 -27.66 -4.73
CA MET A 1 2.15 -26.27 -4.72
C MET A 1 3.17 -25.36 -4.09
N GLY A 2 3.50 -24.28 -4.79
CA GLY A 2 4.30 -23.19 -4.23
C GLY A 2 3.51 -22.46 -3.15
N ILE A 3 4.22 -21.81 -2.22
CA ILE A 3 3.65 -21.00 -1.15
C ILE A 3 2.67 -19.91 -1.64
N TYR A 4 2.81 -19.48 -2.90
CA TYR A 4 2.03 -18.38 -3.48
C TYR A 4 0.72 -18.84 -4.13
N ASP A 5 0.56 -20.15 -4.41
CA ASP A 5 -0.59 -20.68 -5.13
C ASP A 5 -1.90 -20.62 -4.31
N GLN A 6 -1.80 -20.38 -3.00
CA GLN A 6 -2.94 -20.20 -2.10
C GLN A 6 -3.42 -18.74 -2.02
N PHE A 7 -2.66 -17.80 -2.58
CA PHE A 7 -2.95 -16.37 -2.46
C PHE A 7 -3.40 -15.77 -3.78
N GLU A 8 -4.45 -14.95 -3.70
CA GLU A 8 -4.90 -14.11 -4.80
C GLU A 8 -4.73 -12.63 -4.43
N CYS A 9 -4.52 -11.80 -5.44
CA CYS A 9 -4.39 -10.36 -5.27
C CYS A 9 -5.48 -9.62 -6.04
N TYR A 10 -6.01 -8.59 -5.42
CA TYR A 10 -7.08 -7.76 -5.98
C TYR A 10 -6.74 -6.29 -5.80
N GLY A 11 -6.63 -5.54 -6.89
CA GLY A 11 -6.18 -4.16 -6.89
C GLY A 11 -7.27 -3.20 -7.34
N HIS A 12 -7.32 -2.01 -6.74
CA HIS A 12 -8.06 -0.88 -7.29
C HIS A 12 -7.11 0.01 -8.08
N PHE A 13 -7.30 0.04 -9.40
CA PHE A 13 -6.50 0.82 -10.34
C PHE A 13 -7.34 1.91 -10.98
N TYR A 14 -6.71 3.06 -11.24
CA TYR A 14 -7.33 4.20 -11.90
C TYR A 14 -6.27 5.08 -12.54
N GLN A 15 -6.69 5.96 -13.43
CA GLN A 15 -5.84 6.96 -14.07
C GLN A 15 -6.30 8.35 -13.65
N ILE A 16 -5.36 9.22 -13.29
CA ILE A 16 -5.65 10.64 -13.14
C ILE A 16 -5.50 11.29 -14.50
N VAL A 17 -6.52 12.01 -14.93
CA VAL A 17 -6.55 12.73 -16.20
C VAL A 17 -6.70 14.23 -16.00
N LYS A 18 -6.18 14.99 -16.96
CA LYS A 18 -6.42 16.43 -17.09
C LYS A 18 -6.67 16.73 -18.56
N GLU A 19 -7.80 17.35 -18.87
CA GLU A 19 -8.18 17.67 -20.26
C GLU A 19 -8.12 16.43 -21.19
N GLY A 20 -8.60 15.29 -20.69
CA GLY A 20 -8.60 14.00 -21.41
C GLY A 20 -7.23 13.34 -21.55
N LYS A 21 -6.16 13.91 -21.00
CA LYS A 21 -4.80 13.32 -21.03
C LYS A 21 -4.47 12.66 -19.71
N VAL A 22 -4.00 11.42 -19.76
CA VAL A 22 -3.48 10.71 -18.59
C VAL A 22 -2.20 11.38 -18.11
N ILE A 23 -2.19 11.79 -16.85
CA ILE A 23 -1.02 12.40 -16.19
C ILE A 23 -0.40 11.46 -15.15
N ALA A 24 -1.16 10.49 -14.64
CA ALA A 24 -0.66 9.49 -13.70
C ALA A 24 -1.47 8.20 -13.76
N CYS A 25 -0.78 7.06 -13.70
CA CYS A 25 -1.40 5.75 -13.50
C CYS A 25 -1.27 5.36 -12.03
N CYS A 26 -2.39 4.98 -11.42
CA CYS A 26 -2.50 4.88 -9.97
C CYS A 26 -3.03 3.51 -9.51
N ARG A 27 -2.71 3.16 -8.26
CA ARG A 27 -3.32 2.05 -7.52
C ARG A 27 -3.52 2.49 -6.08
N SER A 28 -4.77 2.66 -5.66
CA SER A 28 -5.07 3.15 -4.31
C SER A 28 -5.03 2.06 -3.24
N GLN A 29 -5.26 0.82 -3.66
CA GLN A 29 -5.39 -0.30 -2.74
C GLN A 29 -5.01 -1.60 -3.46
N LEU A 30 -4.44 -2.54 -2.71
CA LEU A 30 -4.33 -3.93 -3.10
C LEU A 30 -4.68 -4.82 -1.92
N ASP A 31 -5.55 -5.79 -2.13
CA ASP A 31 -5.91 -6.81 -1.15
C ASP A 31 -5.20 -8.11 -1.54
N ILE A 32 -4.57 -8.76 -0.56
CA ILE A 32 -3.99 -10.10 -0.66
C ILE A 32 -4.87 -11.04 0.16
N VAL A 33 -5.34 -12.11 -0.45
CA VAL A 33 -6.34 -13.00 0.15
C VAL A 33 -5.88 -14.45 0.04
N ASP A 34 -5.94 -15.20 1.14
CA ASP A 34 -5.70 -16.64 1.17
C ASP A 34 -7.01 -17.37 0.82
N THR A 35 -7.16 -17.79 -0.44
CA THR A 35 -8.42 -18.34 -0.95
C THR A 35 -8.74 -19.74 -0.44
N GLN A 36 -7.78 -20.42 0.19
CA GLN A 36 -7.99 -21.75 0.78
C GLN A 36 -8.56 -21.67 2.19
N ARG A 37 -8.36 -20.54 2.88
CA ARG A 37 -8.79 -20.34 4.26
C ARG A 37 -9.80 -19.21 4.41
N LEU A 38 -10.09 -18.47 3.35
CA LEU A 38 -11.10 -17.42 3.36
C LEU A 38 -12.48 -18.02 3.59
N THR A 39 -13.23 -17.42 4.51
CA THR A 39 -14.63 -17.73 4.77
C THR A 39 -15.46 -16.45 4.67
N ASN A 40 -16.79 -16.57 4.58
CA ASN A 40 -17.68 -15.41 4.61
C ASN A 40 -17.59 -14.60 5.91
N ALA A 41 -17.02 -15.17 6.98
CA ALA A 41 -16.80 -14.51 8.26
C ALA A 41 -15.39 -13.88 8.39
N SER A 42 -14.50 -14.10 7.41
CA SER A 42 -13.14 -13.58 7.47
C SER A 42 -13.14 -12.05 7.43
N SER A 43 -12.54 -11.45 8.46
CA SER A 43 -12.26 -10.01 8.49
C SER A 43 -10.84 -9.75 7.99
N ILE A 44 -10.55 -8.51 7.57
CA ILE A 44 -9.18 -8.13 7.19
C ILE A 44 -8.28 -8.29 8.42
N ASP A 45 -7.15 -8.99 8.32
CA ASP A 45 -6.28 -9.27 9.47
C ASP A 45 -5.24 -8.17 9.72
N ALA A 46 -4.77 -7.52 8.66
CA ALA A 46 -3.68 -6.54 8.75
C ALA A 46 -3.72 -5.49 7.64
N LEU A 47 -3.15 -4.32 7.95
CA LEU A 47 -2.90 -3.24 6.98
C LEU A 47 -1.40 -3.12 6.72
N ALA A 48 -0.97 -3.03 5.48
CA ALA A 48 0.37 -2.66 5.09
C ALA A 48 0.36 -1.29 4.40
N ILE A 49 1.24 -0.39 4.84
CA ILE A 49 1.41 0.96 4.30
C ILE A 49 2.79 1.06 3.65
N MET A 50 2.81 1.29 2.35
CA MET A 50 4.01 1.09 1.53
C MET A 50 4.23 2.20 0.50
N MET A 51 5.38 2.17 -0.16
CA MET A 51 5.51 2.78 -1.48
C MET A 51 4.70 1.94 -2.49
N ASN A 52 4.30 2.52 -3.62
CA ASN A 52 3.57 1.81 -4.68
C ASN A 52 4.47 1.37 -5.84
N PRO A 53 5.12 0.19 -5.79
CA PRO A 53 5.76 -0.37 -6.97
C PRO A 53 4.74 -0.55 -8.09
N GLY A 54 5.13 -0.16 -9.31
CA GLY A 54 4.24 -0.21 -10.46
C GLY A 54 4.26 -1.51 -11.26
N THR A 55 4.95 -2.55 -10.79
CA THR A 55 5.04 -3.84 -11.51
C THR A 55 3.78 -4.69 -11.35
N SER A 56 3.00 -4.45 -10.30
CA SER A 56 1.70 -5.09 -10.12
C SER A 56 0.65 -4.45 -11.05
N LYS A 57 -0.08 -5.29 -11.77
CA LYS A 57 -1.03 -4.91 -12.83
C LYS A 57 -2.26 -5.83 -12.84
N PRO A 58 -3.40 -5.39 -13.38
CA PRO A 58 -4.55 -6.26 -13.63
C PRO A 58 -4.16 -7.55 -14.36
N CYS A 59 -4.83 -8.66 -14.05
CA CYS A 59 -4.66 -9.92 -14.77
C CYS A 59 -5.24 -9.85 -16.19
N ASP A 60 -6.37 -9.17 -16.35
CA ASP A 60 -6.98 -8.93 -17.66
C ASP A 60 -6.18 -7.85 -18.40
N GLU A 61 -5.56 -8.24 -19.52
CA GLU A 61 -4.77 -7.35 -20.36
C GLU A 61 -5.63 -6.29 -21.08
N ASN A 62 -6.94 -6.52 -21.18
CA ASN A 62 -7.91 -5.58 -21.76
C ASN A 62 -8.57 -4.69 -20.71
N TYR A 63 -8.17 -4.79 -19.44
CA TYR A 63 -8.75 -3.97 -18.38
C TYR A 63 -8.46 -2.48 -18.64
N ILE A 64 -9.54 -1.70 -18.78
CA ILE A 64 -9.47 -0.25 -18.93
C ILE A 64 -9.58 0.36 -17.55
N GLU A 65 -8.50 1.00 -17.11
CA GLU A 65 -8.47 1.71 -15.82
C GLU A 65 -9.44 2.90 -15.84
N PRO A 66 -10.37 3.00 -14.88
CA PRO A 66 -11.26 4.15 -14.74
C PRO A 66 -10.46 5.46 -14.69
N GLN A 67 -10.95 6.47 -15.38
CA GLN A 67 -10.35 7.79 -15.40
C GLN A 67 -11.02 8.70 -14.37
N VAL A 68 -10.19 9.41 -13.60
CA VAL A 68 -10.61 10.39 -12.60
C VAL A 68 -10.02 11.74 -13.01
N ASP A 69 -10.88 12.71 -13.27
CA ASP A 69 -10.43 14.05 -13.60
C ASP A 69 -9.82 14.72 -12.35
N ILE A 70 -8.65 15.33 -12.53
CA ILE A 70 -7.90 15.97 -11.45
C ILE A 70 -8.68 17.14 -10.81
N MET A 71 -9.48 17.86 -11.58
CA MET A 71 -10.23 19.03 -11.11
C MET A 71 -11.45 18.65 -10.27
N SER A 72 -11.96 17.43 -10.46
CA SER A 72 -13.11 16.89 -9.73
C SER A 72 -12.74 15.61 -8.98
N PHE A 73 -11.47 15.48 -8.57
CA PHE A 73 -10.94 14.26 -7.98
C PHE A 73 -11.80 13.79 -6.80
N ARG A 74 -12.40 12.61 -6.96
CA ARG A 74 -13.17 11.91 -5.93
C ARG A 74 -12.98 10.41 -6.11
N LEU A 75 -12.54 9.74 -5.05
CA LEU A 75 -12.43 8.27 -4.99
C LEU A 75 -13.39 7.67 -3.95
N HIS A 76 -14.37 8.45 -3.47
CA HIS A 76 -15.33 7.98 -2.47
C HIS A 76 -16.28 6.92 -3.07
N GLY A 77 -16.71 5.98 -2.24
CA GLY A 77 -17.64 4.91 -2.62
C GLY A 77 -16.94 3.57 -2.89
N ALA A 78 -17.62 2.70 -3.62
CA ALA A 78 -17.12 1.36 -3.94
C ALA A 78 -15.91 1.46 -4.88
N LYS A 79 -14.77 0.93 -4.44
CA LYS A 79 -13.56 0.78 -5.25
C LYS A 79 -13.60 -0.58 -5.93
N PRO A 80 -13.86 -0.68 -7.24
CA PRO A 80 -13.89 -1.96 -7.92
C PRO A 80 -12.51 -2.61 -7.85
N LEU A 81 -12.42 -3.72 -7.12
CA LEU A 81 -11.20 -4.50 -7.03
C LEU A 81 -11.17 -5.50 -8.18
N VAL A 82 -10.04 -5.55 -8.90
CA VAL A 82 -9.85 -6.50 -10.01
C VAL A 82 -8.70 -7.45 -9.74
N SER A 83 -8.82 -8.69 -10.23
CA SER A 83 -7.76 -9.69 -10.14
C SER A 83 -6.44 -9.11 -10.64
N THR A 84 -5.37 -9.32 -9.88
CA THR A 84 -4.10 -8.61 -10.02
C THR A 84 -2.92 -9.56 -9.96
N ILE A 85 -1.97 -9.36 -10.86
CA ILE A 85 -0.68 -10.05 -10.84
C ILE A 85 0.18 -9.42 -9.72
N PRO A 86 0.60 -10.20 -8.71
CA PRO A 86 1.43 -9.70 -7.63
C PRO A 86 2.87 -9.47 -8.07
N ASP A 87 3.52 -8.47 -7.48
CA ASP A 87 4.96 -8.25 -7.56
C ASP A 87 5.72 -8.89 -6.37
N ASP A 88 7.05 -8.80 -6.41
CA ASP A 88 7.90 -9.40 -5.39
C ASP A 88 7.67 -8.83 -3.99
N THR A 89 7.20 -7.60 -3.87
CA THR A 89 6.81 -6.98 -2.60
C THR A 89 5.61 -7.72 -2.02
N GLN A 90 4.57 -7.95 -2.83
CA GLN A 90 3.39 -8.71 -2.39
C GLN A 90 3.77 -10.16 -2.04
N LYS A 91 4.70 -10.79 -2.77
CA LYS A 91 5.23 -12.12 -2.40
C LYS A 91 5.93 -12.13 -1.04
N ARG A 92 6.57 -11.04 -0.62
CA ARG A 92 7.14 -10.92 0.74
C ARG A 92 6.04 -10.79 1.80
N LEU A 93 4.97 -10.06 1.51
CA LEU A 93 3.81 -9.95 2.41
C LEU A 93 3.07 -11.29 2.55
N MET A 94 2.90 -12.05 1.48
CA MET A 94 2.30 -13.41 1.53
C MET A 94 3.04 -14.34 2.48
N LYS A 95 4.37 -14.20 2.60
CA LYS A 95 5.16 -14.98 3.58
C LYS A 95 4.87 -14.56 5.03
N ILE A 96 4.67 -13.27 5.28
CA ILE A 96 4.23 -12.76 6.58
C ILE A 96 2.83 -13.30 6.90
N MET A 97 1.89 -13.18 5.95
CA MET A 97 0.54 -13.70 6.11
C MET A 97 0.53 -15.18 6.44
N LYS A 98 1.32 -16.00 5.73
CA LYS A 98 1.42 -17.43 6.01
C LYS A 98 1.97 -17.71 7.41
N TYR A 99 3.00 -16.99 7.84
CA TYR A 99 3.58 -17.16 9.17
C TYR A 99 2.57 -16.79 10.28
N LYS A 100 1.89 -15.66 10.13
CA LYS A 100 0.88 -15.16 11.06
C LYS A 100 -0.49 -15.84 10.93
N GLN A 101 -0.64 -16.76 9.98
CA GLN A 101 -1.91 -17.39 9.62
C GLN A 101 -3.01 -16.37 9.24
N TRP A 102 -2.65 -15.22 8.70
CA TRP A 102 -3.61 -14.24 8.20
C TRP A 102 -4.23 -14.70 6.89
N THR A 103 -5.52 -14.50 6.75
CA THR A 103 -6.33 -14.80 5.57
C THR A 103 -6.48 -13.61 4.64
N HIS A 104 -6.41 -12.38 5.15
CA HIS A 104 -6.60 -11.17 4.35
C HIS A 104 -5.72 -10.03 4.85
N MET A 105 -4.90 -9.48 3.95
CA MET A 105 -4.13 -8.26 4.19
C MET A 105 -4.50 -7.21 3.16
N ARG A 106 -4.73 -5.98 3.61
CA ARG A 106 -4.85 -4.82 2.73
C ARG A 106 -3.53 -4.07 2.64
N VAL A 107 -3.21 -3.58 1.46
CA VAL A 107 -2.08 -2.71 1.17
C VAL A 107 -2.60 -1.36 0.69
N ILE A 108 -2.19 -0.29 1.36
CA ILE A 108 -2.36 1.09 0.89
C ILE A 108 -0.99 1.74 0.69
N ASN A 109 -0.96 2.82 -0.08
CA ASN A 109 0.29 3.45 -0.47
C ASN A 109 0.41 4.86 0.09
N LEU A 110 1.64 5.29 0.40
CA LEU A 110 1.93 6.71 0.67
C LEU A 110 1.55 7.61 -0.53
N SER A 111 1.62 7.05 -1.73
CA SER A 111 1.20 7.68 -2.98
C SER A 111 0.67 6.59 -3.91
N ASP A 112 -0.49 6.82 -4.49
CA ASP A 112 -1.15 5.93 -5.42
C ASP A 112 -0.45 5.88 -6.78
N ILE A 113 0.38 6.87 -7.12
CA ILE A 113 1.18 6.85 -8.36
C ILE A 113 2.07 5.60 -8.39
N ARG A 114 1.85 4.75 -9.41
CA ARG A 114 2.62 3.52 -9.62
C ARG A 114 3.93 3.81 -10.33
N GLN A 115 5.04 3.36 -9.76
CA GLN A 115 6.35 3.46 -10.42
C GLN A 115 7.21 2.22 -10.13
N PRO A 116 7.43 1.33 -11.13
CA PRO A 116 8.24 0.12 -10.98
C PRO A 116 9.66 0.39 -10.48
N LYS A 117 10.25 1.52 -10.90
CA LYS A 117 11.64 1.88 -10.59
C LYS A 117 11.62 3.01 -9.58
N SER A 118 11.89 2.72 -8.30
CA SER A 118 11.88 3.73 -7.23
C SER A 118 12.72 4.97 -7.55
N ALA A 119 13.84 4.81 -8.26
CA ALA A 119 14.69 5.92 -8.72
C ALA A 119 13.99 6.90 -9.68
N LYS A 120 12.92 6.48 -10.38
CA LYS A 120 12.11 7.33 -11.27
C LYS A 120 10.95 8.01 -10.55
N LEU A 121 10.57 7.54 -9.36
CA LEU A 121 9.42 8.08 -8.61
C LEU A 121 9.54 9.60 -8.33
N PRO A 122 10.72 10.16 -7.97
CA PRO A 122 10.86 11.60 -7.81
C PRO A 122 10.51 12.38 -9.08
N GLY A 123 10.83 11.84 -10.25
CA GLY A 123 10.50 12.45 -11.55
C GLY A 123 9.00 12.44 -11.81
N GLU A 124 8.32 11.33 -11.53
CA GLU A 124 6.87 11.22 -11.71
C GLU A 124 6.09 12.13 -10.74
N LEU A 125 6.50 12.19 -9.47
CA LEU A 125 5.90 13.11 -8.50
C LEU A 125 6.12 14.58 -8.90
N ARG A 126 7.31 14.92 -9.42
CA ARG A 126 7.58 16.29 -9.91
C ARG A 126 6.71 16.64 -11.11
N LYS A 127 6.52 15.72 -12.07
CA LYS A 127 5.61 15.91 -13.21
C LYS A 127 4.17 16.07 -12.73
N TYR A 128 3.71 15.24 -11.80
CA TYR A 128 2.36 15.38 -11.26
C TYR A 128 2.13 16.77 -10.64
N LYS A 129 3.11 17.28 -9.90
CA LYS A 129 3.06 18.62 -9.28
C LYS A 129 2.95 19.78 -10.27
N THR A 130 3.23 19.59 -11.57
CA THR A 130 2.97 20.63 -12.59
C THR A 130 1.49 20.71 -12.98
N HIS A 131 0.67 19.73 -12.59
CA HIS A 131 -0.74 19.66 -12.93
C HIS A 131 -1.67 19.98 -11.76
N SER A 132 -1.27 19.64 -10.53
CA SER A 132 -1.97 19.98 -9.28
C SER A 132 -0.97 20.33 -8.17
N SER A 133 -1.32 21.34 -7.37
CA SER A 133 -0.62 21.66 -6.12
C SER A 133 -1.04 20.76 -4.97
N ASN A 134 -2.18 20.10 -5.10
CA ASN A 134 -2.74 19.24 -4.07
C ASN A 134 -2.06 17.86 -4.11
N HIS A 135 -2.38 17.01 -3.14
CA HIS A 135 -1.76 15.71 -2.97
C HIS A 135 -2.78 14.58 -3.08
N GLU A 136 -3.74 14.70 -4.00
CA GLU A 136 -4.89 13.79 -4.12
C GLU A 136 -4.46 12.34 -4.40
N HIS A 137 -3.30 12.17 -5.02
CA HIS A 137 -2.68 10.87 -5.21
C HIS A 137 -2.25 10.20 -3.88
N SER A 138 -2.17 10.90 -2.76
CA SER A 138 -1.81 10.35 -1.45
C SER A 138 -3.06 10.19 -0.58
N ILE A 139 -3.26 9.00 -0.01
CA ILE A 139 -4.29 8.77 1.01
C ILE A 139 -4.07 9.62 2.27
N PHE A 140 -2.84 10.11 2.51
CA PHE A 140 -2.47 10.95 3.65
C PHE A 140 -2.57 12.45 3.36
N SER A 141 -3.27 12.83 2.30
CA SER A 141 -3.57 14.22 1.97
C SER A 141 -4.88 14.68 2.62
N ASP A 142 -5.03 16.01 2.76
CA ASP A 142 -6.24 16.59 3.33
C ASP A 142 -7.48 16.28 2.49
N GLU A 143 -7.32 16.15 1.16
CA GLU A 143 -8.40 15.81 0.24
C GLU A 143 -8.98 14.41 0.47
N ARG A 144 -8.22 13.52 1.14
CA ARG A 144 -8.59 12.11 1.38
C ARG A 144 -8.70 11.76 2.85
N LYS A 145 -8.76 12.76 3.74
CA LYS A 145 -8.84 12.57 5.19
C LYS A 145 -9.99 11.64 5.63
N ASP A 146 -11.16 11.77 5.03
CA ASP A 146 -12.35 10.97 5.42
C ASP A 146 -12.18 9.51 4.99
N GLU A 147 -11.55 9.29 3.83
CA GLU A 147 -11.21 7.95 3.35
C GLU A 147 -10.15 7.29 4.24
N LEU A 148 -9.12 8.05 4.63
CA LEU A 148 -8.10 7.57 5.56
C LEU A 148 -8.69 7.23 6.93
N ALA A 149 -9.55 8.10 7.47
CA ALA A 149 -10.21 7.88 8.76
C ALA A 149 -11.04 6.59 8.73
N ALA A 150 -11.87 6.40 7.71
CA ALA A 150 -12.67 5.19 7.53
C ALA A 150 -11.79 3.93 7.36
N ILE A 151 -10.66 4.04 6.67
CA ILE A 151 -9.69 2.94 6.59
C ILE A 151 -9.16 2.63 7.98
N LEU A 152 -8.60 3.62 8.69
CA LEU A 152 -7.97 3.39 9.99
C LEU A 152 -8.97 2.85 11.02
N GLU A 153 -10.22 3.30 11.05
CA GLU A 153 -11.26 2.75 11.94
C GLU A 153 -11.40 1.23 11.81
N LEU A 154 -11.32 0.66 10.60
CA LEU A 154 -11.39 -0.79 10.36
C LEU A 154 -10.21 -1.60 10.93
N TYR A 155 -9.13 -0.92 11.35
CA TYR A 155 -7.90 -1.50 11.89
C TYR A 155 -7.56 -0.97 13.28
N GLU A 156 -8.56 -0.62 14.10
CA GLU A 156 -8.33 -0.13 15.48
C GLU A 156 -7.47 -1.11 16.28
N ASP A 157 -7.85 -2.39 16.29
CA ASP A 157 -7.15 -3.46 17.03
C ASP A 157 -6.30 -4.38 16.14
N LYS A 158 -5.92 -3.90 14.94
CA LYS A 158 -5.25 -4.73 13.94
C LYS A 158 -3.84 -4.25 13.65
N PRO A 159 -2.89 -5.17 13.42
CA PRO A 159 -1.50 -4.82 13.17
C PRO A 159 -1.36 -4.02 11.88
N ILE A 160 -0.65 -2.90 11.97
CA ILE A 160 -0.28 -2.05 10.85
C ILE A 160 1.21 -2.26 10.54
N ILE A 161 1.55 -2.57 9.29
CA ILE A 161 2.94 -2.72 8.82
C ILE A 161 3.34 -1.47 8.04
N VAL A 162 4.51 -0.90 8.33
CA VAL A 162 5.07 0.26 7.61
C VAL A 162 6.39 -0.10 6.92
N ALA A 163 6.48 0.11 5.61
CA ALA A 163 7.60 -0.44 4.82
C ALA A 163 7.87 0.29 3.47
N TRP A 164 7.90 1.62 3.47
CA TRP A 164 7.99 2.43 2.23
C TRP A 164 9.40 2.71 1.69
N GLY A 165 10.46 2.29 2.38
CA GLY A 165 11.84 2.56 1.98
C GLY A 165 12.34 3.96 2.37
N SER A 166 13.48 4.35 1.81
CA SER A 166 14.22 5.56 2.20
C SER A 166 14.26 6.64 1.11
N GLN A 167 13.26 6.68 0.22
CA GLN A 167 13.21 7.65 -0.87
C GLN A 167 12.84 9.05 -0.33
N PRO A 168 13.68 10.09 -0.51
CA PRO A 168 13.40 11.41 0.05
C PRO A 168 12.13 12.07 -0.45
N CYS A 169 11.73 11.80 -1.70
CA CYS A 169 10.48 12.32 -2.28
C CYS A 169 9.23 11.84 -1.53
N LEU A 170 9.32 10.79 -0.72
CA LEU A 170 8.21 10.27 0.09
C LEU A 170 8.17 10.86 1.50
N SER A 171 9.16 11.67 1.91
CA SER A 171 9.31 12.12 3.30
C SER A 171 8.07 12.82 3.85
N GLN A 172 7.43 13.70 3.06
CA GLN A 172 6.24 14.42 3.51
C GLN A 172 5.06 13.47 3.78
N TYR A 173 4.83 12.49 2.90
CA TYR A 173 3.75 11.52 3.03
C TYR A 173 4.04 10.52 4.16
N ALA A 174 5.31 10.13 4.34
CA ALA A 174 5.73 9.27 5.45
C ALA A 174 5.52 9.98 6.82
N LYS A 175 5.85 11.27 6.92
CA LYS A 175 5.57 12.06 8.13
C LYS A 175 4.07 12.18 8.40
N ALA A 176 3.27 12.44 7.37
CA ALA A 176 1.81 12.49 7.49
C ALA A 176 1.24 11.13 7.94
N CYS A 177 1.75 10.03 7.39
CA CYS A 177 1.42 8.68 7.83
C CYS A 177 1.76 8.46 9.32
N LEU A 178 2.97 8.79 9.76
CA LEU A 178 3.36 8.61 11.16
C LEU A 178 2.50 9.45 12.12
N LYS A 179 2.13 10.67 11.72
CA LYS A 179 1.20 11.50 12.49
C LYS A 179 -0.19 10.85 12.58
N ALA A 180 -0.70 10.28 11.49
CA ALA A 180 -1.98 9.58 11.49
C ALA A 180 -1.96 8.30 12.35
N LEU A 181 -0.78 7.74 12.61
CA LEU A 181 -0.58 6.52 13.40
C LEU A 181 -0.06 6.79 14.82
N GLU A 182 -0.02 8.05 15.29
CA GLU A 182 0.62 8.42 16.56
C GLU A 182 0.09 7.64 17.78
N ASN A 183 -1.20 7.29 17.77
CA ASN A 183 -1.87 6.53 18.83
C ASN A 183 -2.20 5.10 18.41
N ARG A 184 -1.40 4.51 17.51
CA ARG A 184 -1.67 3.20 16.92
C ARG A 184 -0.42 2.34 16.93
N ASP A 185 -0.60 1.05 17.16
CA ASP A 185 0.49 0.09 17.04
C ASP A 185 0.82 -0.16 15.57
N TYR A 186 2.07 0.10 15.21
CA TYR A 186 2.60 -0.21 13.89
C TYR A 186 3.98 -0.86 13.97
N TYR A 187 4.28 -1.69 12.98
CA TYR A 187 5.48 -2.50 12.89
C TYR A 187 6.23 -2.17 11.62
N GLY A 188 7.50 -1.81 11.75
CA GLY A 188 8.36 -1.58 10.61
C GLY A 188 9.81 -1.77 10.99
N VAL A 189 10.61 -2.28 10.05
CA VAL A 189 12.05 -2.38 10.25
C VAL A 189 12.65 -0.99 10.02
N SER A 190 12.87 -0.26 11.11
CA SER A 190 13.37 1.12 11.08
C SER A 190 14.72 1.23 10.39
N THR A 191 14.91 2.31 9.64
CA THR A 191 16.24 2.74 9.22
C THR A 191 16.87 3.63 10.30
N SER A 192 18.11 4.07 10.12
CA SER A 192 18.74 5.07 11.00
C SER A 192 18.17 6.48 10.86
N LYS A 193 17.26 6.73 9.92
CA LYS A 193 16.71 8.07 9.63
C LYS A 193 15.18 8.05 9.66
N VAL A 194 14.58 8.83 10.55
CA VAL A 194 13.14 9.12 10.52
C VAL A 194 12.84 9.98 9.27
N PRO A 195 11.73 9.73 8.54
CA PRO A 195 10.62 8.81 8.81
C PRO A 195 10.71 7.47 8.07
N TYR A 196 11.91 6.94 7.79
CA TYR A 196 12.07 5.85 6.84
C TYR A 196 12.14 4.47 7.50
N PHE A 197 11.44 3.52 6.89
CA PHE A 197 11.49 2.08 7.19
C PHE A 197 12.02 1.32 5.97
N HIS A 198 12.72 0.22 6.19
CA HIS A 198 13.21 -0.61 5.09
C HIS A 198 12.05 -1.20 4.28
N HIS A 199 12.15 -1.11 2.96
CA HIS A 199 11.22 -1.75 2.02
C HIS A 199 11.41 -3.28 2.04
N PRO A 200 10.37 -4.11 1.79
CA PRO A 200 10.49 -5.58 1.86
C PRO A 200 11.49 -6.20 0.90
N LEU A 201 11.86 -5.46 -0.14
CA LEU A 201 12.85 -5.86 -1.14
C LEU A 201 14.29 -5.41 -0.79
N THR A 202 14.53 -4.91 0.42
CA THR A 202 15.90 -4.62 0.89
C THR A 202 16.76 -5.89 0.78
N ARG A 203 17.99 -5.72 0.31
CA ARG A 203 18.99 -6.79 0.20
C ARG A 203 19.97 -6.82 1.37
N GLN A 204 19.84 -5.87 2.30
CA GLN A 204 20.80 -5.69 3.40
C GLN A 204 20.66 -6.77 4.47
N PHE A 205 19.46 -7.35 4.63
CA PHE A 205 19.15 -8.37 5.64
C PHE A 205 17.83 -9.08 5.30
N SER A 206 17.46 -10.10 6.08
CA SER A 206 16.16 -10.77 5.96
C SER A 206 15.04 -9.92 6.55
N TRP A 207 14.41 -9.08 5.72
CA TRP A 207 13.31 -8.20 6.15
C TRP A 207 12.15 -8.94 6.80
N ILE A 208 11.81 -10.13 6.26
CA ILE A 208 10.71 -10.96 6.78
C ILE A 208 10.98 -11.37 8.23
N ASN A 209 12.18 -11.91 8.50
CA ASN A 209 12.52 -12.39 9.84
C ASN A 209 12.62 -11.23 10.83
N SER A 210 13.18 -10.10 10.40
CA SER A 210 13.23 -8.89 11.23
C SER A 210 11.84 -8.39 11.59
N LEU A 211 10.91 -8.34 10.63
CA LEU A 211 9.54 -7.88 10.89
C LEU A 211 8.79 -8.86 11.82
N ILE A 212 8.87 -10.16 11.56
CA ILE A 212 8.24 -11.18 12.42
C ILE A 212 8.75 -11.05 13.86
N ALA A 213 10.06 -10.93 14.05
CA ALA A 213 10.63 -10.78 15.39
C ALA A 213 10.17 -9.52 16.11
N LEU A 214 9.92 -8.41 15.39
CA LEU A 214 9.33 -7.20 15.97
C LEU A 214 7.88 -7.45 16.41
N MET A 215 7.10 -8.10 15.55
CA MET A 215 5.68 -8.37 15.82
C MET A 215 5.47 -9.36 16.97
N ASP A 216 6.35 -10.35 17.13
CA ASP A 216 6.21 -11.37 18.18
C ASP A 216 6.69 -10.84 19.55
N LYS A 217 7.69 -9.97 19.59
CA LYS A 217 8.17 -9.36 20.84
C LYS A 217 7.12 -8.49 21.52
N THR A 218 6.23 -7.88 20.76
CA THR A 218 5.14 -7.06 21.31
C THR A 218 4.02 -7.90 21.93
N VAL A 219 3.81 -9.13 21.44
CA VAL A 219 2.81 -10.05 22.01
C VAL A 219 3.27 -10.62 23.36
N SER A 220 4.57 -10.79 23.56
CA SER A 220 5.13 -11.34 24.81
C SER A 220 5.33 -10.32 25.95
N ALA A 221 4.95 -9.05 25.73
CA ALA A 221 5.11 -7.96 26.71
C ALA A 221 3.78 -7.50 27.35
N LEU A 222 2.69 -8.21 27.08
CA LEU A 222 1.38 -8.11 27.73
C LEU A 222 1.14 -9.38 28.57
#